data_AF-A0A2A5J5X1-F1
#
_entry.id   AF-A0A2A5J5X1-F1
#
_cell.length_a   1.000
_cell.length_b   1.000
_cell.length_c   1.000
_cell.angle_alpha   90.00
_cell.angle_beta   90.00
_cell.angle_gamma   90.00
#
_symmetry.space_group_name_H-M   'P 1'
#
loop_
_entity.id
_entity.type
_entity.pdbx_description
1 polymer ?
#
loop_
_entity_poly.entity_id
_entity_poly.type
_entity_poly.pdbx_seq_one_letter_code
_entity_poly.pdbx_strand_id
1 'polypeptide(L)'
;MPALDTSADDDNAHALAALDQEIAETRERIQNRSRDIADANTRSQRLAEAHTAALAEQRATPEGLSTSMRTLELALLHRRPPAELRKLQRLHVQAEIDAAAEYRARVARWGHSPGDGPLQACPLGGCESFVSWALHLNILGTYRYSIDHPSDSVAVRLTRPGDGSRNLRTKINVRTALIDAEGLTLAVVIAAAFANPIEDAKLRRWLDEHYNPIKRSLSA
;
A
#
# COMPACT_ATOMS: atom_id res chain seq x y z
N MET A 1 58.35 4.69 -71.70
CA MET A 1 57.77 5.19 -70.45
C MET A 1 56.30 4.78 -70.46
N PRO A 2 55.89 3.70 -69.78
CA PRO A 2 54.47 3.38 -69.69
C PRO A 2 53.80 4.41 -68.77
N ALA A 3 52.62 4.90 -69.17
CA ALA A 3 51.82 5.77 -68.33
C ALA A 3 51.39 4.98 -67.09
N LEU A 4 51.65 5.53 -65.90
CA LEU A 4 51.15 5.00 -64.65
C LEU A 4 49.61 4.98 -64.74
N ASP A 5 49.02 3.81 -64.54
CA ASP A 5 47.57 3.62 -64.53
C ASP A 5 47.00 4.21 -63.24
N THR A 6 46.74 5.52 -63.26
CA THR A 6 46.21 6.30 -62.15
C THR A 6 44.74 5.99 -61.86
N SER A 7 44.05 5.27 -62.75
CA SER A 7 42.61 5.00 -62.62
C SER A 7 42.29 4.06 -61.44
N ALA A 8 43.14 3.06 -61.19
CA ALA A 8 42.99 2.13 -60.08
C ALA A 8 43.27 2.77 -58.70
N ASP A 9 44.14 3.78 -58.66
CA ASP A 9 44.44 4.54 -57.43
C ASP A 9 43.31 5.54 -57.09
N ASP A 10 42.70 6.18 -58.09
CA ASP A 10 41.54 7.05 -57.91
C ASP A 10 40.29 6.27 -57.46
N ASP A 11 40.03 5.09 -58.03
CA ASP A 11 38.92 4.22 -57.63
C ASP A 11 39.08 3.71 -56.18
N ASN A 12 40.32 3.37 -55.78
CA ASN A 12 40.62 3.02 -54.39
C ASN A 12 40.44 4.20 -53.43
N ALA A 13 40.86 5.41 -53.83
CA ALA A 13 40.69 6.61 -53.01
C ALA A 13 39.21 6.96 -52.80
N HIS A 14 38.38 6.80 -53.83
CA HIS A 14 36.93 6.96 -53.72
C HIS A 14 36.26 5.90 -52.83
N ALA A 15 36.69 4.64 -52.93
CA ALA A 15 36.19 3.57 -52.08
C ALA A 15 36.55 3.76 -50.59
N LEU A 16 37.77 4.23 -50.30
CA LEU A 16 38.21 4.59 -48.95
C LEU A 16 37.40 5.76 -48.36
N ALA A 17 37.18 6.81 -49.14
CA ALA A 17 36.38 7.96 -48.71
C ALA A 17 34.91 7.58 -48.40
N ALA A 18 34.33 6.69 -49.21
CA ALA A 18 32.97 6.17 -48.97
C ALA A 18 32.90 5.32 -47.68
N LEU A 19 33.92 4.49 -47.42
CA LEU A 19 34.00 3.69 -46.21
C LEU A 19 34.16 4.56 -44.95
N ASP A 20 34.99 5.62 -45.03
CA ASP A 20 35.17 6.58 -43.93
C ASP A 20 33.88 7.33 -43.62
N GLN A 21 33.10 7.67 -44.65
CA GLN A 21 31.78 8.28 -44.49
C GLN A 21 30.79 7.31 -43.81
N GLU A 22 30.72 6.05 -44.24
CA GLU A 22 29.85 5.05 -43.62
C GLU A 22 30.23 4.77 -42.15
N ILE A 23 31.53 4.76 -41.84
CA ILE A 23 32.04 4.64 -40.46
C ILE A 23 31.61 5.85 -39.63
N ALA A 24 31.70 7.07 -40.17
CA ALA A 24 31.29 8.29 -39.48
C ALA A 24 29.78 8.27 -39.18
N GLU A 25 28.95 7.95 -40.17
CA GLU A 25 27.49 7.84 -40.03
C GLU A 25 27.09 6.74 -39.04
N THR A 26 27.82 5.62 -39.04
CA THR A 26 27.58 4.52 -38.09
C THR A 26 27.98 4.92 -36.67
N ARG A 27 29.10 5.62 -36.48
CA ARG A 27 29.50 6.16 -35.18
C ARG A 27 28.48 7.16 -34.65
N GLU A 28 27.97 8.04 -35.50
CA GLU A 28 26.93 8.99 -35.13
C GLU A 28 25.63 8.29 -34.71
N ARG A 29 25.18 7.28 -35.47
CA ARG A 29 24.01 6.46 -35.09
C ARG A 29 24.21 5.75 -33.75
N ILE A 30 25.39 5.18 -33.50
CA ILE A 30 25.71 4.52 -32.22
C ILE A 30 25.70 5.54 -31.09
N GLN A 31 26.25 6.73 -31.30
CA GLN A 31 26.29 7.80 -30.30
C GLN A 31 24.88 8.34 -29.99
N ASN A 32 24.04 8.53 -31.00
CA ASN A 32 22.66 8.94 -30.81
C ASN A 32 21.87 7.87 -30.05
N ARG A 33 22.02 6.60 -30.43
CA ARG A 33 21.33 5.48 -29.77
C ARG A 33 21.81 5.26 -28.34
N SER A 34 23.09 5.47 -28.04
CA SER A 34 23.60 5.38 -26.67
C SER A 34 23.06 6.51 -25.79
N ARG A 35 22.91 7.72 -26.34
CA ARG A 35 22.26 8.85 -25.68
C ARG A 35 20.79 8.57 -25.40
N ASP A 36 20.05 8.04 -26.39
CA ASP A 36 18.64 7.68 -26.22
C ASP A 36 18.45 6.60 -25.13
N ILE A 37 19.34 5.60 -25.08
CA ILE A 37 19.33 4.58 -24.03
C ILE A 37 19.61 5.21 -22.66
N ALA A 38 20.58 6.12 -22.56
CA ALA A 38 20.87 6.82 -21.32
C ALA A 38 19.67 7.64 -20.84
N ASP A 39 19.03 8.41 -21.73
CA ASP A 39 17.85 9.21 -21.41
C ASP A 39 16.65 8.34 -21.01
N ALA A 40 16.44 7.22 -21.70
CA ALA A 40 15.40 6.24 -21.35
C ALA A 40 15.65 5.61 -19.98
N ASN A 41 16.89 5.25 -19.65
CA ASN A 41 17.26 4.71 -18.35
C ASN A 41 17.04 5.73 -17.23
N THR A 42 17.44 6.99 -17.42
CA THR A 42 17.18 8.06 -16.44
C THR A 42 15.68 8.28 -16.24
N ARG A 43 14.88 8.26 -17.32
CA ARG A 43 13.41 8.36 -17.22
C ARG A 43 12.81 7.18 -16.46
N SER A 44 13.27 5.96 -16.74
CA SER A 44 12.84 4.74 -16.06
C SER A 44 13.14 4.79 -14.57
N GLN A 45 14.35 5.23 -14.18
CA GLN A 45 14.73 5.42 -12.78
C GLN A 45 13.82 6.42 -12.07
N ARG A 46 13.57 7.59 -12.67
CA ARG A 46 12.66 8.60 -12.10
C ARG A 46 11.23 8.07 -11.92
N LEU A 47 10.73 7.30 -12.88
CA LEU A 47 9.40 6.69 -12.78
C LEU A 47 9.36 5.63 -11.67
N ALA A 48 10.41 4.81 -11.53
CA ALA A 48 10.51 3.82 -10.46
C ALA A 48 10.57 4.49 -9.07
N GLU A 49 11.32 5.58 -8.93
CA GLU A 49 11.37 6.39 -7.70
C GLU A 49 9.99 7.00 -7.38
N ALA A 50 9.35 7.64 -8.36
CA ALA A 50 8.02 8.24 -8.19
C ALA A 50 6.96 7.20 -7.82
N HIS A 51 6.99 6.03 -8.46
CA HIS A 51 6.11 4.92 -8.13
C HIS A 51 6.35 4.40 -6.71
N THR A 52 7.61 4.29 -6.28
CA THR A 52 7.96 3.86 -4.93
C THR A 52 7.47 4.86 -3.88
N ALA A 53 7.60 6.16 -4.15
CA ALA A 53 7.08 7.22 -3.29
C ALA A 53 5.54 7.18 -3.20
N ALA A 54 4.85 7.02 -4.33
CA ALA A 54 3.40 6.89 -4.37
C ALA A 54 2.91 5.65 -3.61
N LEU A 55 3.63 4.52 -3.71
CA LEU A 55 3.31 3.33 -2.93
C LEU A 55 3.50 3.55 -1.43
N ALA A 56 4.56 4.25 -1.01
CA ALA A 56 4.78 4.57 0.40
C ALA A 56 3.66 5.46 0.95
N GLU A 57 3.27 6.50 0.20
CA GLU A 57 2.15 7.37 0.56
C GLU A 57 0.84 6.57 0.68
N GLN A 58 0.55 5.70 -0.30
CA GLN A 58 -0.65 4.87 -0.30
C GLN A 58 -0.67 3.91 0.91
N ARG A 59 0.47 3.31 1.29
CA ARG A 59 0.58 2.40 2.44
C ARG A 59 0.28 3.07 3.77
N ALA A 60 0.67 4.34 3.93
CA ALA A 60 0.41 5.13 5.13
C ALA A 60 -1.08 5.59 5.25
N THR A 61 -1.91 5.31 4.23
CA THR A 61 -3.35 5.63 4.29
C THR A 61 -4.14 4.57 5.07
N PRO A 62 -5.33 4.93 5.62
CA PRO A 62 -6.24 3.96 6.25
C PRO A 62 -6.58 2.76 5.36
N GLU A 63 -6.81 3.00 4.08
CA GLU A 63 -7.17 1.94 3.13
C GLU A 63 -5.96 1.05 2.79
N GLY A 64 -4.79 1.65 2.56
CA GLY A 64 -3.56 0.90 2.29
C GLY A 64 -3.15 0.01 3.46
N LEU A 65 -3.14 0.54 4.68
CA LEU A 65 -2.73 -0.21 5.87
C LEU A 65 -3.69 -1.35 6.20
N SER A 66 -5.01 -1.08 6.18
CA SER A 66 -6.01 -2.12 6.46
C SER A 66 -6.08 -3.20 5.37
N THR A 67 -5.90 -2.83 4.10
CA THR A 67 -5.81 -3.79 2.99
C THR A 67 -4.56 -4.66 3.11
N SER A 68 -3.43 -4.08 3.52
CA SER A 68 -2.19 -4.81 3.77
C SER A 68 -2.37 -5.86 4.88
N MET A 69 -2.97 -5.48 6.00
CA MET A 69 -3.33 -6.41 7.09
C MET A 69 -4.24 -7.53 6.58
N ARG A 70 -5.34 -7.18 5.89
CA ARG A 70 -6.29 -8.17 5.38
C ARG A 70 -5.68 -9.13 4.38
N THR A 71 -4.76 -8.65 3.54
CA THR A 71 -4.03 -9.50 2.59
C THR A 71 -3.17 -10.53 3.31
N LEU A 72 -2.48 -10.12 4.38
CA LEU A 72 -1.69 -11.02 5.22
C LEU A 72 -2.57 -12.06 5.92
N GLU A 73 -3.70 -11.65 6.50
CA GLU A 73 -4.66 -12.55 7.16
C GLU A 73 -5.23 -13.59 6.19
N LEU A 74 -5.65 -13.18 5.00
CA LEU A 74 -6.11 -14.08 3.95
C LEU A 74 -5.02 -15.07 3.53
N ALA A 75 -3.77 -14.61 3.39
CA ALA A 75 -2.66 -15.48 3.04
C ALA A 75 -2.38 -16.54 4.13
N LEU A 76 -2.51 -16.17 5.40
CA LEU A 76 -2.40 -17.09 6.54
C LEU A 76 -3.53 -18.13 6.51
N LEU A 77 -4.78 -17.69 6.31
CA LEU A 77 -5.95 -18.57 6.21
C LEU A 77 -5.83 -19.55 5.04
N HIS A 78 -5.36 -19.08 3.88
CA HIS A 78 -5.12 -19.92 2.70
C HIS A 78 -3.85 -20.78 2.78
N ARG A 79 -3.10 -20.72 3.89
CA ARG A 79 -1.84 -21.47 4.09
C ARG A 79 -0.87 -21.28 2.93
N ARG A 80 -0.69 -20.02 2.47
CA ARG A 80 0.25 -19.67 1.40
C ARG A 80 1.68 -20.08 1.77
N PRO A 81 2.56 -20.30 0.77
CA PRO A 81 3.94 -20.70 1.02
C PRO A 81 4.68 -19.75 1.99
N PRO A 82 5.58 -20.25 2.85
CA PRO A 82 6.30 -19.42 3.83
C PRO A 82 7.12 -18.27 3.22
N ALA A 83 7.56 -18.39 1.98
CA ALA A 83 8.25 -17.29 1.28
C ALA A 83 7.30 -16.12 0.97
N GLU A 84 6.06 -16.42 0.56
CA GLU A 84 5.04 -15.42 0.27
C GLU A 84 4.56 -14.75 1.55
N LEU A 85 4.31 -15.53 2.61
CA LEU A 85 3.96 -15.00 3.93
C LEU A 85 5.01 -14.02 4.46
N ARG A 86 6.30 -14.40 4.40
CA ARG A 86 7.40 -13.50 4.81
C ARG A 86 7.45 -12.22 3.98
N LYS A 87 7.14 -12.28 2.69
CA LYS A 87 7.05 -11.09 1.82
C LYS A 87 5.91 -10.18 2.26
N LEU A 88 4.71 -10.72 2.48
CA LEU A 88 3.55 -9.96 2.92
C LEU A 88 3.74 -9.35 4.31
N GLN A 89 4.34 -10.10 5.24
CA GLN A 89 4.71 -9.58 6.57
C GLN A 89 5.66 -8.39 6.46
N ARG A 90 6.70 -8.47 5.63
CA ARG A 90 7.62 -7.34 5.40
C ARG A 90 6.91 -6.12 4.81
N LEU A 91 6.00 -6.34 3.86
CA LEU A 91 5.21 -5.25 3.27
C LEU A 91 4.27 -4.61 4.29
N HIS A 92 3.68 -5.41 5.17
CA HIS A 92 2.83 -4.91 6.25
C HIS A 92 3.62 -4.10 7.28
N VAL A 93 4.73 -4.63 7.77
CA VAL A 93 5.64 -3.91 8.68
C VAL A 93 6.14 -2.61 8.04
N GLN A 94 6.45 -2.61 6.74
CA GLN A 94 6.82 -1.37 6.05
C GLN A 94 5.68 -0.36 6.05
N ALA A 95 4.43 -0.78 5.84
CA ALA A 95 3.28 0.10 5.89
C ALA A 95 3.07 0.72 7.28
N GLU A 96 3.32 -0.04 8.36
CA GLU A 96 3.29 0.48 9.73
C GLU A 96 4.41 1.50 9.99
N ILE A 97 5.62 1.25 9.47
CA ILE A 97 6.74 2.20 9.55
C ILE A 97 6.40 3.50 8.79
N ASP A 98 5.83 3.39 7.58
CA ASP A 98 5.41 4.53 6.77
C ASP A 98 4.32 5.34 7.48
N ALA A 99 3.34 4.66 8.10
CA ALA A 99 2.30 5.29 8.92
C ALA A 99 2.85 6.00 10.16
N ALA A 100 3.85 5.42 10.84
CA ALA A 100 4.52 6.06 11.97
C ALA A 100 5.37 7.27 11.53
N ALA A 101 5.99 7.22 10.35
CA ALA A 101 6.71 8.34 9.76
C ALA A 101 5.75 9.49 9.41
N GLU A 102 4.60 9.20 8.80
CA GLU A 102 3.52 10.17 8.54
C GLU A 102 3.10 10.86 9.83
N TYR A 103 2.81 10.09 10.88
CA TYR A 103 2.42 10.64 12.18
C TYR A 103 3.49 11.57 12.76
N ARG A 104 4.76 11.18 12.74
CA ARG A 104 5.86 12.06 13.22
C ARG A 104 5.95 13.36 12.42
N ALA A 105 5.83 13.28 11.09
CA ALA A 105 5.82 14.47 10.23
C ALA A 105 4.60 15.37 10.53
N ARG A 106 3.44 14.76 10.80
CA ARG A 106 2.20 15.46 11.17
C ARG A 106 2.32 16.19 12.51
N VAL A 107 2.84 15.51 13.53
CA VAL A 107 3.08 16.08 14.86
C VAL A 107 4.09 17.23 14.80
N ALA A 108 5.17 17.08 14.02
CA ALA A 108 6.16 18.14 13.86
C ALA A 108 5.58 19.43 13.24
N ARG A 109 4.54 19.32 12.40
CA ARG A 109 3.92 20.46 11.72
C ARG A 109 2.79 21.11 12.51
N TRP A 110 1.93 20.30 13.14
CA TRP A 110 0.67 20.78 13.72
C TRP A 110 0.50 20.44 15.20
N GLY A 111 1.49 19.81 15.82
CA GLY A 111 1.41 19.31 17.19
C GLY A 111 0.58 18.03 17.31
N HIS A 112 0.36 17.62 18.55
CA HIS A 112 -0.38 16.41 18.90
C HIS A 112 -1.75 16.76 19.49
N SER A 113 -2.74 15.87 19.34
CA SER A 113 -4.06 15.97 19.97
C SER A 113 -4.37 14.69 20.76
N PRO A 114 -4.91 14.76 21.99
CA PRO A 114 -5.17 13.57 22.81
C PRO A 114 -5.97 12.48 22.06
N GLY A 115 -5.51 11.24 22.15
CA GLY A 115 -6.13 10.11 21.42
C GLY A 115 -5.75 10.01 19.95
N ASP A 116 -4.77 10.80 19.51
CA ASP A 116 -4.12 10.67 18.21
C ASP A 116 -2.89 9.76 18.28
N GLY A 117 -2.34 9.38 17.14
CA GLY A 117 -1.19 8.49 17.09
C GLY A 117 -0.81 7.99 15.69
N PRO A 118 0.20 7.12 15.61
CA PRO A 118 0.44 6.33 14.42
C PRO A 118 -0.83 5.59 14.02
N LEU A 119 -1.07 5.53 12.71
CA LEU A 119 -2.17 4.76 12.15
C LEU A 119 -1.88 3.27 12.30
N GLN A 120 -2.86 2.52 12.79
CA GLN A 120 -2.81 1.07 13.00
C GLN A 120 -4.01 0.42 12.31
N ALA A 121 -3.83 -0.78 11.76
CA ALA A 121 -4.91 -1.60 11.23
C ALA A 121 -5.52 -2.46 12.34
N CYS A 122 -6.81 -2.76 12.25
CA CYS A 122 -7.45 -3.74 13.11
C CYS A 122 -7.34 -5.14 12.50
N PRO A 123 -6.63 -6.09 13.13
CA PRO A 123 -6.74 -7.50 12.79
C PRO A 123 -8.18 -8.00 13.03
N LEU A 124 -8.57 -9.12 12.44
CA LEU A 124 -9.89 -9.73 12.59
C LEU A 124 -10.20 -10.14 14.04
N GLY A 125 -9.22 -10.75 14.73
CA GLY A 125 -9.39 -11.33 16.07
C GLY A 125 -9.89 -12.78 16.07
N GLY A 126 -9.96 -13.37 17.27
CA GLY A 126 -10.06 -14.82 17.49
C GLY A 126 -11.45 -15.48 17.47
N CYS A 127 -12.39 -15.03 16.63
CA CYS A 127 -13.74 -15.63 16.53
C CYS A 127 -14.03 -16.13 15.10
N GLU A 128 -14.00 -17.44 14.88
CA GLU A 128 -14.11 -18.05 13.54
C GLU A 128 -15.42 -17.68 12.82
N SER A 129 -16.55 -17.76 13.52
CA SER A 129 -17.87 -17.39 12.97
C SER A 129 -17.92 -15.94 12.53
N PHE A 130 -17.28 -15.03 13.29
CA PHE A 130 -17.18 -13.62 12.92
C PHE A 130 -16.20 -13.39 11.77
N VAL A 131 -15.06 -14.08 11.78
CA VAL A 131 -14.03 -14.01 10.72
C VAL A 131 -14.66 -14.26 9.34
N SER A 132 -15.50 -15.29 9.22
CA SER A 132 -16.20 -15.59 7.97
C SER A 132 -17.04 -14.41 7.46
N TRP A 133 -17.84 -13.79 8.34
CA TRP A 133 -18.64 -12.61 7.98
C TRP A 133 -17.79 -11.39 7.64
N ALA A 134 -16.76 -11.11 8.44
CA ALA A 134 -15.86 -9.99 8.23
C ALA A 134 -15.06 -10.11 6.93
N LEU A 135 -14.77 -11.34 6.48
CA LEU A 135 -14.15 -11.61 5.18
C LEU A 135 -15.16 -11.51 4.04
N HIS A 136 -16.34 -12.11 4.21
CA HIS A 136 -17.41 -12.07 3.20
C HIS A 136 -17.81 -10.63 2.84
N LEU A 137 -17.96 -9.78 3.85
CA LEU A 137 -18.31 -8.36 3.68
C LEU A 137 -17.10 -7.45 3.49
N ASN A 138 -15.88 -8.01 3.49
CA ASN A 138 -14.62 -7.28 3.41
C ASN A 138 -14.56 -6.08 4.38
N ILE A 139 -14.91 -6.34 5.66
CA ILE A 139 -14.87 -5.33 6.72
C ILE A 139 -13.42 -5.06 7.10
N LEU A 140 -13.02 -3.81 7.00
CA LEU A 140 -11.71 -3.30 7.34
C LEU A 140 -11.83 -2.29 8.49
N GLY A 141 -10.79 -2.23 9.33
CA GLY A 141 -10.73 -1.32 10.47
C GLY A 141 -9.37 -0.66 10.58
N THR A 142 -9.37 0.62 10.96
CA THR A 142 -8.16 1.35 11.33
C THR A 142 -8.42 2.27 12.51
N TYR A 143 -7.38 2.55 13.28
CA TYR A 143 -7.43 3.49 14.39
C TYR A 143 -6.09 4.21 14.53
N ARG A 144 -6.06 5.26 15.34
CA ARG A 144 -4.83 5.98 15.69
C ARG A 144 -4.70 5.95 17.20
N TYR A 145 -3.53 5.58 17.70
CA TYR A 145 -3.28 5.51 19.13
C TYR A 145 -1.79 5.66 19.43
N SER A 146 -1.47 6.45 20.45
CA SER A 146 -0.11 6.64 20.96
C SER A 146 -0.12 6.45 22.47
N ILE A 147 0.83 5.67 22.99
CA ILE A 147 1.01 5.42 24.42
C ILE A 147 1.50 6.69 25.13
N ASP A 148 2.26 7.53 24.43
CA ASP A 148 2.82 8.77 24.97
C ASP A 148 1.73 9.82 25.26
N HIS A 149 0.55 9.66 24.64
CA HIS A 149 -0.57 10.59 24.76
C HIS A 149 -1.90 9.84 24.89
N PRO A 150 -2.13 9.22 26.05
CA PRO A 150 -3.29 8.38 26.26
C PRO A 150 -4.58 9.21 26.22
N SER A 151 -5.65 8.56 25.75
CA SER A 151 -7.03 9.02 25.83
C SER A 151 -7.88 7.88 26.36
N ASP A 152 -9.02 8.17 26.98
CA ASP A 152 -9.93 7.13 27.50
C ASP A 152 -10.63 6.37 26.36
N SER A 153 -10.70 6.98 25.17
CA SER A 153 -11.36 6.40 24.01
C SER A 153 -10.57 6.62 22.73
N VAL A 154 -10.69 5.66 21.82
CA VAL A 154 -10.12 5.73 20.48
C VAL A 154 -11.22 5.63 19.43
N ALA A 155 -11.11 6.44 18.39
CA ALA A 155 -12.00 6.41 17.24
C ALA A 155 -11.50 5.40 16.20
N VAL A 156 -12.25 4.32 16.04
CA VAL A 156 -12.01 3.27 15.05
C VAL A 156 -12.84 3.58 13.81
N ARG A 157 -12.18 3.68 12.66
CA ARG A 157 -12.82 3.86 11.36
C ARG A 157 -13.02 2.49 10.73
N LEU A 158 -14.28 2.14 10.47
CA LEU A 158 -14.66 0.92 9.79
C LEU A 158 -15.07 1.22 8.36
N THR A 159 -14.63 0.38 7.44
CA THR A 159 -14.98 0.49 6.02
C THR A 159 -15.38 -0.88 5.45
N ARG A 160 -16.32 -0.88 4.52
CA ARG A 160 -16.70 -2.05 3.72
C ARG A 160 -17.17 -1.62 2.33
N PRO A 161 -17.07 -2.46 1.30
CA PRO A 161 -17.73 -2.21 0.02
C PRO A 161 -19.25 -2.04 0.21
N GLY A 162 -19.85 -1.08 -0.49
CA GLY A 162 -21.31 -0.97 -0.61
C GLY A 162 -21.78 -1.54 -1.95
N ASP A 163 -23.09 -1.51 -2.20
CA ASP A 163 -23.70 -2.02 -3.44
C ASP A 163 -23.39 -1.19 -4.70
N GLY A 164 -22.62 -0.10 -4.55
CA GLY A 164 -22.16 0.78 -5.63
C GLY A 164 -20.65 1.02 -5.59
N SER A 165 -20.19 2.03 -6.32
CA SER A 165 -18.75 2.34 -6.43
C SER A 165 -18.11 2.97 -5.17
N ARG A 166 -18.88 3.19 -4.10
CA ARG A 166 -18.41 3.86 -2.87
C ARG A 166 -18.41 2.91 -1.69
N ASN A 167 -17.28 2.89 -0.97
CA ASN A 167 -17.17 2.21 0.31
C ASN A 167 -18.08 2.86 1.36
N LEU A 168 -18.84 2.04 2.08
CA LEU A 168 -19.58 2.45 3.27
C LEU A 168 -18.60 2.64 4.43
N ARG A 169 -18.72 3.75 5.14
CA ARG A 169 -17.81 4.09 6.24
C ARG A 169 -18.59 4.41 7.50
N THR A 170 -18.08 3.98 8.65
CA THR A 170 -18.59 4.38 9.96
C THR A 170 -17.45 4.60 10.95
N LYS A 171 -17.75 5.31 12.04
CA LYS A 171 -16.79 5.59 13.11
C LYS A 171 -17.37 5.09 14.43
N ILE A 172 -16.66 4.16 15.05
CA ILE A 172 -16.98 3.56 16.34
C ILE A 172 -15.97 4.06 17.36
N ASN A 173 -16.45 4.57 18.50
CA ASN A 173 -15.55 4.90 19.61
C ASN A 173 -15.52 3.72 20.59
N VAL A 174 -14.33 3.27 20.94
CA VAL A 174 -14.13 2.20 21.94
C VAL A 174 -13.16 2.67 23.02
N ARG A 175 -13.20 2.02 24.18
CA ARG A 175 -12.27 2.32 25.28
C ARG A 175 -10.85 1.90 24.90
N THR A 176 -9.86 2.72 25.20
CA THR A 176 -8.44 2.37 24.98
C THR A 176 -7.96 1.21 25.84
N ALA A 177 -8.63 0.94 26.96
CA ALA A 177 -8.39 -0.25 27.79
C ALA A 177 -8.63 -1.59 27.06
N LEU A 178 -9.22 -1.58 25.87
CA LEU A 178 -9.41 -2.75 25.02
C LEU A 178 -8.25 -3.00 24.04
N ILE A 179 -7.25 -2.11 24.00
CA ILE A 179 -6.04 -2.28 23.20
C ILE A 179 -5.07 -3.17 23.99
N ASP A 180 -4.75 -4.34 23.44
CA ASP A 180 -3.82 -5.29 24.06
C ASP A 180 -2.45 -5.27 23.35
N ALA A 181 -1.60 -6.27 23.62
CA ALA A 181 -0.28 -6.39 23.02
C ALA A 181 -0.31 -6.65 21.50
N GLU A 182 -1.38 -7.26 20.99
CA GLU A 182 -1.63 -7.48 19.56
C GLU A 182 -2.37 -6.29 18.91
N GLY A 183 -2.77 -5.31 19.72
CA GLY A 183 -3.46 -4.10 19.30
C GLY A 183 -4.96 -4.20 19.54
N LEU A 184 -5.75 -3.62 18.63
CA LEU A 184 -7.21 -3.61 18.72
C LEU A 184 -7.83 -4.37 17.56
N THR A 185 -8.49 -5.49 17.87
CA THR A 185 -9.10 -6.37 16.85
C THR A 185 -10.53 -5.97 16.49
N LEU A 186 -10.95 -6.25 15.26
CA LEU A 186 -12.31 -6.02 14.75
C LEU A 186 -13.36 -6.74 15.59
N ALA A 187 -13.09 -7.98 16.01
CA ALA A 187 -14.00 -8.74 16.87
C ALA A 187 -14.26 -7.99 18.19
N VAL A 188 -13.21 -7.48 18.84
CA VAL A 188 -13.32 -6.69 20.08
C VAL A 188 -14.03 -5.36 19.84
N VAL A 189 -13.71 -4.66 18.74
CA VAL A 189 -14.37 -3.38 18.40
C VAL A 189 -15.88 -3.56 18.22
N ILE A 190 -16.29 -4.57 17.44
CA ILE A 190 -17.70 -4.79 17.13
C ILE A 190 -18.46 -5.30 18.36
N ALA A 191 -17.86 -6.19 19.15
CA ALA A 191 -18.44 -6.64 20.42
C ALA A 191 -18.63 -5.47 21.40
N ALA A 192 -17.62 -4.60 21.55
CA ALA A 192 -17.70 -3.42 22.41
C ALA A 192 -18.77 -2.42 21.93
N ALA A 193 -18.92 -2.26 20.62
CA ALA A 193 -19.94 -1.40 20.05
C ALA A 193 -21.37 -1.91 20.32
N PHE A 194 -21.60 -3.23 20.28
CA PHE A 194 -22.91 -3.80 20.64
C PHE A 194 -23.32 -3.55 22.10
N ALA A 195 -22.34 -3.40 23.00
CA ALA A 195 -22.59 -3.09 24.41
C ALA A 195 -22.90 -1.60 24.66
N ASN A 196 -22.66 -0.71 23.68
CA ASN A 196 -22.92 0.72 23.79
C ASN A 196 -24.10 1.12 22.90
N PRO A 197 -25.24 1.60 23.44
CA PRO A 197 -26.43 1.92 22.64
C PRO A 197 -26.19 2.89 21.47
N ILE A 198 -25.28 3.86 21.64
CA ILE A 198 -24.97 4.86 20.61
C ILE A 198 -24.20 4.22 19.47
N GLU A 199 -23.20 3.40 19.79
CA GLU A 199 -22.36 2.74 18.79
C GLU A 199 -23.09 1.56 18.13
N ASP A 200 -23.95 0.85 18.88
CA ASP A 200 -24.85 -0.19 18.37
C ASP A 200 -25.80 0.36 17.31
N ALA A 201 -26.39 1.54 17.54
CA ALA A 201 -27.25 2.20 16.57
C ALA A 201 -26.50 2.55 15.27
N LYS A 202 -25.22 2.97 15.36
CA LYS A 202 -24.39 3.22 14.17
C LYS A 202 -24.06 1.92 13.44
N LEU A 203 -23.69 0.86 14.15
CA LEU A 203 -23.40 -0.44 13.55
C LEU A 203 -24.62 -1.03 12.88
N ARG A 204 -25.80 -0.94 13.50
CA ARG A 204 -27.06 -1.40 12.91
C ARG A 204 -27.34 -0.74 11.58
N ARG A 205 -27.17 0.58 11.49
CA ARG A 205 -27.35 1.32 10.22
C ARG A 205 -26.28 0.96 9.17
N TRP A 206 -25.06 0.72 9.61
CA TRP A 206 -23.93 0.48 8.71
C TRP A 206 -23.87 -0.97 8.19
N LEU A 207 -24.26 -1.96 9.01
CA LEU A 207 -24.33 -3.38 8.65
C LEU A 207 -25.66 -3.76 7.98
N ASP A 208 -26.72 -2.99 8.24
CA ASP A 208 -28.06 -3.18 7.71
C ASP A 208 -28.57 -4.63 7.90
N GLU A 209 -28.92 -5.33 6.82
CA GLU A 209 -29.40 -6.71 6.86
C GLU A 209 -28.41 -7.70 7.50
N HIS A 210 -27.11 -7.41 7.45
CA HIS A 210 -26.07 -8.27 8.02
C HIS A 210 -25.87 -8.06 9.53
N TYR A 211 -26.54 -7.08 10.15
CA TYR A 211 -26.38 -6.78 11.58
C TYR A 211 -26.71 -7.98 12.47
N ASN A 212 -27.88 -8.61 12.28
CA ASN A 212 -28.32 -9.71 13.14
C ASN A 212 -27.43 -10.97 13.01
N PRO A 213 -27.05 -11.42 11.80
CA PRO A 213 -26.08 -12.51 11.64
C PRO A 213 -24.74 -12.26 12.35
N ILE A 214 -24.17 -11.07 12.18
CA ILE A 214 -22.87 -10.71 12.79
C ILE A 214 -22.97 -10.62 14.31
N LYS A 215 -24.07 -10.07 14.84
CA LYS A 215 -24.29 -10.01 16.29
C LYS A 215 -24.36 -11.40 16.90
N ARG A 216 -25.03 -12.34 16.24
CA ARG A 216 -25.10 -13.74 16.68
C ARG A 216 -23.73 -14.42 16.62
N SER A 217 -22.94 -14.18 15.56
CA SER A 217 -21.63 -14.82 15.41
C SER A 217 -20.62 -14.46 16.49
N LEU A 218 -20.79 -13.31 17.15
CA LEU A 218 -19.93 -12.83 18.26
C LEU A 218 -20.49 -13.18 19.65
N SER A 219 -21.69 -13.74 19.74
CA SER A 219 -22.35 -14.10 21.01
C SER A 219 -22.36 -15.61 21.27
N ALA A 220 -21.88 -16.40 20.30
CA ALA A 220 -21.78 -17.86 20.35
C ALA A 220 -20.36 -18.27 20.76
#